data_AF-A0A534WJS2-F1
#
_entry.id   AF-A0A534WJS2-F1
#
_cell.length_a   1.000
_cell.length_b   1.000
_cell.length_c   1.000
_cell.angle_alpha   90.00
_cell.angle_beta   90.00
_cell.angle_gamma   90.00
#
_symmetry.space_group_name_H-M   'P 1'
#
loop_
_entity.id
_entity.type
_entity.pdbx_description
1 polymer ?
#
loop_
_entity_poly.entity_id
_entity_poly.type
_entity_poly.pdbx_seq_one_letter_code
_entity_poly.pdbx_strand_id
1 'polypeptide(L)'
;MDEGGNLWVAGGKQGLFLMRADASGRLSGTFEKFGIADGLHPYGWLNGETAQAMGVPDGTPSDPNPSLDATPVISLAGGPPGTVFVGYQGKPGCESAWDGASWKPPSQWGDPAVYKSGDADRVTLTASGISVVHYDIFSGPGMVPFEMKGREKLCTIYRLVWDKQKSLIWFGSNHGFAAGQADAVNVPTCNGIRSCSQVSEHSHPAINGCSVNFDYAAGSCPSGKEIWATDYYYGVDIDPISHDMWMGGSVRTTKFRIATLRGDFFTAQGETEAGPWVGSAPPAGIPRRWDLWPDQVGEWDAIRNRLNLVMPNQRVDDLVSAIAARDDGTAWVSSFKNGLIRIDSSGNRVEDATDRMASPKISSLALDVDGSLWAGMKWALGISRINVPVTDATGAVNYVNVKYQAETFGMTLANAPVANVRLGVPGDGATRRMLVGFRANDGYTGAVAIYRGP
;
A
#
# COMPACT_ATOMS: atom_id res chain seq x y z
N MET A 1 2.32 3.35 -15.61
CA MET A 1 1.88 4.24 -16.69
C MET A 1 0.48 4.68 -16.41
N ASP A 2 0.09 5.87 -16.82
CA ASP A 2 -1.33 6.24 -16.91
C ASP A 2 -1.97 5.60 -18.15
N GLU A 3 -3.30 5.72 -18.30
CA GLU A 3 -4.01 5.20 -19.47
C GLU A 3 -3.64 5.91 -20.79
N GLY A 4 -3.01 7.09 -20.71
CA GLY A 4 -2.47 7.80 -21.87
C GLY A 4 -1.10 7.28 -22.32
N GLY A 5 -0.53 6.30 -21.62
CA GLY A 5 0.78 5.72 -21.90
C GLY A 5 1.95 6.50 -21.30
N ASN A 6 1.72 7.60 -20.57
CA ASN A 6 2.79 8.35 -19.93
C ASN A 6 3.43 7.52 -18.81
N LEU A 7 4.75 7.60 -18.70
CA LEU A 7 5.51 6.97 -17.63
C LEU A 7 5.72 7.96 -16.48
N TRP A 8 5.13 7.65 -15.34
CA TRP A 8 5.31 8.38 -14.09
C TRP A 8 6.25 7.62 -13.16
N VAL A 9 7.17 8.32 -12.48
CA VAL A 9 8.17 7.73 -11.59
C VAL A 9 8.24 8.49 -10.26
N ALA A 10 8.17 7.74 -9.16
CA ALA A 10 8.39 8.25 -7.82
C ALA A 10 9.89 8.51 -7.61
N GLY A 11 10.29 9.78 -7.58
CA GLY A 11 11.67 10.23 -7.42
C GLY A 11 12.13 10.36 -5.98
N GLY A 12 11.30 9.97 -5.00
CA GLY A 12 11.60 10.16 -3.59
C GLY A 12 11.66 11.65 -3.25
N LYS A 13 12.80 12.06 -2.68
CA LYS A 13 13.09 13.45 -2.30
C LYS A 13 13.18 14.40 -3.49
N GLN A 14 13.39 13.85 -4.69
CA GLN A 14 13.40 14.61 -5.92
C GLN A 14 11.98 14.85 -6.48
N GLY A 15 10.92 14.30 -5.88
CA GLY A 15 9.55 14.55 -6.31
C GLY A 15 9.08 13.62 -7.41
N LEU A 16 8.15 14.10 -8.24
CA LEU A 16 7.44 13.33 -9.25
C LEU A 16 8.10 13.55 -10.62
N PHE A 17 8.39 12.46 -11.33
CA PHE A 17 8.91 12.53 -12.69
C PHE A 17 7.90 12.02 -13.72
N LEU A 18 7.88 12.66 -14.88
CA LEU A 18 7.02 12.33 -16.02
C LEU A 18 7.87 12.15 -17.28
N MET A 19 7.70 11.04 -17.98
CA MET A 19 8.14 10.88 -19.36
C MET A 19 6.90 10.70 -20.23
N ARG A 20 6.67 11.67 -21.13
CA ARG A 20 5.47 11.73 -21.96
C ARG A 20 5.49 10.65 -23.03
N ALA A 21 4.31 10.11 -23.34
CA ALA A 21 4.11 9.29 -24.52
C ALA A 21 3.54 10.14 -25.67
N ASP A 22 3.96 9.84 -26.90
CA ASP A 22 3.26 10.31 -28.10
C ASP A 22 2.02 9.44 -28.38
N ALA A 23 1.24 9.81 -29.41
CA ALA A 23 0.03 9.10 -29.78
C ALA A 23 0.24 7.62 -30.16
N SER A 24 1.48 7.20 -30.46
CA SER A 24 1.85 5.80 -30.74
C SER A 24 2.27 5.02 -29.48
N GLY A 25 2.20 5.65 -28.30
CA GLY A 25 2.66 5.08 -27.03
C GLY A 25 4.19 5.06 -26.91
N ARG A 26 4.91 5.80 -27.77
CA ARG A 26 6.36 5.90 -27.70
C ARG A 26 6.75 7.01 -26.73
N LEU A 27 7.62 6.69 -25.79
CA LEU A 27 8.07 7.62 -24.76
C LEU A 27 9.09 8.64 -25.30
N SER A 28 9.02 9.87 -24.82
CA SER A 28 9.87 10.99 -25.26
C SER A 28 11.37 10.78 -25.02
N GLY A 29 11.74 9.92 -24.06
CA GLY A 29 13.13 9.69 -23.64
C GLY A 29 13.68 10.73 -22.67
N THR A 30 12.88 11.72 -22.27
CA THR A 30 13.25 12.77 -21.31
C THR A 30 12.25 12.86 -20.17
N PHE A 31 12.75 13.11 -18.96
CA PHE A 31 11.90 13.31 -17.79
C PHE A 31 11.67 14.81 -17.50
N GLU A 32 10.42 15.16 -17.25
CA GLU A 32 10.00 16.37 -16.56
C GLU A 32 9.92 16.09 -15.06
N LYS A 33 10.22 17.10 -14.23
CA LYS A 33 10.25 16.98 -12.76
C LYS A 33 9.24 17.95 -12.16
N PHE A 34 8.46 17.48 -11.20
CA PHE A 34 7.52 18.27 -10.42
C PHE A 34 7.78 18.11 -8.91
N GLY A 35 7.65 19.20 -8.17
CA GLY A 35 7.83 19.25 -6.72
C GLY A 35 6.81 20.14 -6.00
N ILE A 36 7.11 20.52 -4.77
CA ILE A 36 6.25 21.39 -3.94
C ILE A 36 5.97 22.74 -4.62
N ALA A 37 6.96 23.31 -5.31
CA ALA A 37 6.80 24.56 -6.05
C ALA A 37 5.79 24.46 -7.21
N ASP A 38 5.53 23.25 -7.70
CA ASP A 38 4.54 22.95 -8.74
C ASP A 38 3.16 22.56 -8.15
N GLY A 39 3.04 22.54 -6.82
CA GLY A 39 1.79 22.28 -6.10
C GLY A 39 1.63 20.87 -5.53
N LEU A 40 2.71 20.08 -5.39
CA LEU A 40 2.63 18.83 -4.62
C LEU A 40 2.40 19.11 -3.11
N HIS A 41 1.46 18.40 -2.49
CA HIS A 41 1.03 18.62 -1.10
C HIS A 41 1.27 17.36 -0.25
N PRO A 42 2.46 17.18 0.32
CA PRO A 42 2.73 16.05 1.20
C PRO A 42 2.35 16.34 2.66
N TYR A 43 1.22 17.03 2.87
CA TYR A 43 0.73 17.52 4.16
C TYR A 43 -0.78 17.81 4.10
N GLY A 44 -1.46 17.62 5.23
CA GLY A 44 -2.88 17.95 5.39
C GLY A 44 -3.16 19.41 5.82
N TRP A 45 -4.39 19.68 6.24
CA TRP A 45 -4.86 21.04 6.53
C TRP A 45 -5.19 21.27 8.02
N LEU A 46 -4.87 22.47 8.52
CA LEU A 46 -5.28 22.98 9.83
C LEU A 46 -6.72 23.46 9.77
N ASN A 47 -7.52 23.01 10.73
CA ASN A 47 -8.93 23.38 10.84
C ASN A 47 -9.39 23.39 12.31
N GLY A 48 -10.47 24.12 12.59
CA GLY A 48 -11.14 24.14 13.88
C GLY A 48 -10.24 24.58 15.04
N GLU A 49 -10.26 23.84 16.15
CA GLU A 49 -9.50 24.18 17.36
C GLU A 49 -8.00 24.30 17.10
N THR A 50 -7.42 23.48 16.20
CA THR A 50 -5.98 23.55 15.87
C THR A 50 -5.66 24.86 15.15
N ALA A 51 -6.43 25.22 14.12
CA ALA A 51 -6.23 26.46 13.37
C ALA A 51 -6.40 27.69 14.28
N GLN A 52 -7.45 27.68 15.12
CA GLN A 52 -7.70 28.73 16.10
C GLN A 52 -6.55 28.88 17.10
N ALA A 53 -6.04 27.76 17.66
CA ALA A 53 -4.94 27.78 18.61
C ALA A 53 -3.63 28.31 18.01
N MET A 54 -3.42 28.10 16.71
CA MET A 54 -2.28 28.61 15.96
C MET A 54 -2.50 30.03 15.40
N GLY A 55 -3.70 30.60 15.57
CA GLY A 55 -4.03 31.94 15.07
C GLY A 55 -4.08 32.04 13.55
N VAL A 56 -4.44 30.94 12.87
CA VAL A 56 -4.53 30.87 11.39
C VAL A 56 -5.94 30.49 10.94
N PRO A 57 -6.35 30.83 9.70
CA PRO A 57 -7.64 30.40 9.16
C PRO A 57 -7.72 28.88 8.93
N ASP A 58 -8.94 28.36 8.92
CA ASP A 58 -9.24 27.00 8.44
C ASP A 58 -8.78 26.82 6.99
N GLY A 59 -8.25 25.63 6.68
CA GLY A 59 -7.64 25.33 5.38
C GLY A 59 -6.21 25.84 5.21
N THR A 60 -5.55 26.26 6.29
CA THR A 60 -4.11 26.59 6.28
C THR A 60 -3.28 25.30 6.22
N PRO A 61 -2.18 25.22 5.44
CA PRO A 61 -1.24 24.09 5.48
C PRO A 61 -0.81 23.70 6.91
N SER A 62 -0.79 22.40 7.21
CA SER A 62 -0.29 21.90 8.51
C SER A 62 1.22 22.08 8.66
N ASP A 63 1.95 22.04 7.55
CA ASP A 63 3.38 22.34 7.50
C ASP A 63 3.61 23.69 6.80
N PRO A 64 4.08 24.72 7.52
CA PRO A 64 4.37 26.02 6.91
C PRO A 64 5.64 26.01 6.03
N ASN A 65 6.51 25.00 6.17
CA ASN A 65 7.77 24.89 5.43
C ASN A 65 7.97 23.45 4.90
N PRO A 66 7.07 22.96 4.02
CA PRO A 66 7.09 21.58 3.57
C PRO A 66 8.34 21.29 2.73
N SER A 67 8.86 20.06 2.84
CA SER A 67 9.98 19.58 2.03
C SER A 67 9.85 18.09 1.71
N LEU A 68 10.14 17.74 0.46
CA LEU A 68 10.21 16.34 0.02
C LEU A 68 11.39 15.57 0.62
N ASP A 69 12.35 16.25 1.26
CA ASP A 69 13.36 15.57 2.07
C ASP A 69 12.75 14.89 3.30
N ALA A 70 11.71 15.51 3.88
CA ALA A 70 10.98 15.02 5.04
C ALA A 70 9.81 14.11 4.65
N THR A 71 9.13 14.44 3.54
CA THR A 71 7.94 13.70 3.07
C THR A 71 8.05 13.33 1.58
N PRO A 72 8.99 12.41 1.22
CA PRO A 72 9.28 12.07 -0.17
C PRO A 72 8.11 11.40 -0.90
N VAL A 73 8.09 11.52 -2.23
CA VAL A 73 7.20 10.75 -3.12
C VAL A 73 7.65 9.28 -3.16
N ILE A 74 6.85 8.36 -2.64
CA ILE A 74 7.27 6.95 -2.47
C ILE A 74 6.47 5.93 -3.28
N SER A 75 5.24 6.27 -3.70
CA SER A 75 4.37 5.35 -4.44
C SER A 75 3.54 6.08 -5.48
N LEU A 76 3.15 5.38 -6.53
CA LEU A 76 2.32 5.90 -7.61
C LEU A 76 1.28 4.87 -8.07
N ALA A 77 0.13 5.36 -8.51
CA ALA A 77 -0.79 4.62 -9.39
C ALA A 77 -1.12 5.47 -10.61
N GLY A 78 -0.99 4.90 -11.81
CA GLY A 78 -1.47 5.57 -13.02
C GLY A 78 -2.99 5.66 -13.00
N GLY A 79 -3.52 6.80 -13.42
CA GLY A 79 -4.95 7.07 -13.52
C GLY A 79 -5.41 7.16 -14.98
N PRO A 80 -6.51 7.92 -15.22
CA PRO A 80 -6.93 8.33 -16.56
C PRO A 80 -5.79 8.99 -17.35
N PRO A 81 -5.94 9.19 -18.67
CA PRO A 81 -4.91 9.82 -19.49
C PRO A 81 -4.44 11.17 -18.92
N GLY A 82 -3.13 11.28 -18.65
CA GLY A 82 -2.52 12.48 -18.08
C GLY A 82 -2.70 12.62 -16.57
N THR A 83 -3.17 11.59 -15.87
CA THR A 83 -3.39 11.60 -14.42
C THR A 83 -2.55 10.54 -13.71
N VAL A 84 -2.00 10.90 -12.55
CA VAL A 84 -1.32 9.97 -11.64
C VAL A 84 -1.75 10.26 -10.20
N PHE A 85 -1.94 9.20 -9.43
CA PHE A 85 -2.08 9.27 -7.97
C PHE A 85 -0.71 9.10 -7.33
N VAL A 86 -0.39 9.95 -6.37
CA VAL A 86 0.92 10.10 -5.73
C VAL A 86 0.77 9.86 -4.25
N GLY A 87 1.59 8.98 -3.69
CA GLY A 87 1.62 8.68 -2.26
C GLY A 87 2.93 9.12 -1.65
N TYR A 88 2.85 9.78 -0.50
CA TYR A 88 4.00 10.33 0.21
C TYR A 88 4.34 9.51 1.45
N GLN A 89 5.59 9.65 1.89
CA GLN A 89 5.99 9.19 3.21
C GLN A 89 5.66 10.25 4.25
N GLY A 90 5.07 9.85 5.37
CA GLY A 90 4.86 10.73 6.51
C GLY A 90 6.14 10.91 7.34
N LYS A 91 6.22 11.99 8.11
CA LYS A 91 7.33 12.24 9.03
C LYS A 91 7.37 11.18 10.13
N PRO A 92 8.56 10.85 10.66
CA PRO A 92 8.69 9.90 11.76
C PRO A 92 7.79 10.27 12.94
N GLY A 93 7.07 9.28 13.46
CA GLY A 93 6.18 9.46 14.60
C GLY A 93 4.84 10.13 14.28
N CYS A 94 4.47 10.36 13.01
CA CYS A 94 3.19 10.96 12.64
C CYS A 94 1.96 10.34 13.35
N GLU A 95 1.91 9.01 13.48
CA GLU A 95 0.80 8.30 14.14
C GLU A 95 0.80 8.50 15.65
N SER A 96 1.97 8.71 16.25
CA SER A 96 2.13 8.89 17.70
C SER A 96 2.18 10.37 18.10
N ALA A 97 2.43 11.27 17.16
CA ALA A 97 2.45 12.71 17.39
C ALA A 97 1.05 13.27 17.71
N TRP A 98 0.02 12.45 17.60
CA TRP A 98 -1.31 12.75 18.09
C TRP A 98 -1.54 12.38 19.58
N ASP A 99 -0.53 11.93 20.36
CA ASP A 99 -0.67 11.44 21.76
C ASP A 99 -1.17 12.45 22.83
N GLY A 100 -1.84 13.52 22.41
CA GLY A 100 -2.81 14.19 23.25
C GLY A 100 -3.90 13.23 23.68
N ALA A 101 -4.02 12.95 24.98
CA ALA A 101 -5.28 12.38 25.51
C ALA A 101 -6.44 13.26 25.00
N SER A 102 -7.60 12.66 24.72
CA SER A 102 -8.81 13.33 24.21
C SER A 102 -9.29 14.53 25.03
N TRP A 103 -8.66 14.80 26.17
CA TRP A 103 -8.89 15.85 27.14
C TRP A 103 -7.78 16.90 27.23
N LYS A 104 -6.68 16.77 26.48
CA LYS A 104 -5.60 17.78 26.48
C LYS A 104 -5.99 19.00 25.64
N PRO A 105 -5.62 20.22 26.06
CA PRO A 105 -5.81 21.42 25.24
C PRO A 105 -4.93 21.38 23.97
N PRO A 106 -5.30 22.09 22.88
CA PRO A 106 -4.53 22.11 21.62
C PRO A 106 -3.05 22.42 21.76
N SER A 107 -2.67 23.25 22.74
CA SER A 107 -1.26 23.57 23.05
C SER A 107 -0.42 22.38 23.53
N GLN A 108 -1.06 21.24 23.80
CA GLN A 108 -0.43 19.99 24.22
C GLN A 108 -0.66 18.86 23.19
N TRP A 109 -1.25 19.17 22.04
CA TRP A 109 -1.26 18.25 20.90
C TRP A 109 0.15 18.28 20.30
N GLY A 110 0.57 17.21 19.64
CA GLY A 110 1.90 17.22 19.01
C GLY A 110 1.96 18.20 17.85
N ASP A 111 3.05 18.15 17.09
CA ASP A 111 3.27 19.05 15.97
C ASP A 111 2.35 18.67 14.77
N PRO A 112 1.42 19.55 14.33
CA PRO A 112 0.58 19.29 13.16
C PRO A 112 1.38 19.04 11.88
N ALA A 113 2.55 19.65 11.75
CA ALA A 113 3.42 19.39 10.61
C ALA A 113 3.96 17.95 10.61
N VAL A 114 3.84 17.21 11.71
CA VAL A 114 4.23 15.80 11.86
C VAL A 114 3.02 14.88 11.77
N TYR A 115 1.96 15.10 12.54
CA TYR A 115 0.82 14.17 12.52
C TYR A 115 -0.08 14.29 11.29
N LYS A 116 -0.06 15.43 10.57
CA LYS A 116 -0.75 15.62 9.27
C LYS A 116 0.24 15.62 8.11
N SER A 117 1.18 14.69 8.10
CA SER A 117 2.25 14.66 7.10
C SER A 117 2.21 13.39 6.28
N GLY A 118 2.62 13.50 5.02
CA GLY A 118 2.54 12.40 4.07
C GLY A 118 1.31 12.56 3.18
N ASP A 119 0.27 11.75 3.39
CA ASP A 119 -0.97 11.77 2.59
C ASP A 119 -0.77 11.35 1.12
N ALA A 120 -1.72 11.72 0.25
CA ALA A 120 -1.70 11.45 -1.16
C ALA A 120 -2.26 12.61 -2.00
N ASP A 121 -1.85 12.66 -3.27
CA ASP A 121 -2.35 13.59 -4.27
C ASP A 121 -2.89 12.87 -5.50
N ARG A 122 -3.87 13.46 -6.18
CA ARG A 122 -4.14 13.24 -7.60
C ARG A 122 -3.55 14.39 -8.40
N VAL A 123 -2.58 14.07 -9.24
CA VAL A 123 -1.91 15.01 -10.15
C VAL A 123 -2.46 14.82 -11.55
N THR A 124 -2.88 15.90 -12.19
CA THR A 124 -3.38 15.90 -13.58
C THR A 124 -2.59 16.91 -14.41
N LEU A 125 -2.18 16.50 -15.61
CA LEU A 125 -1.47 17.36 -16.53
C LEU A 125 -2.34 18.51 -17.03
N THR A 126 -1.74 19.69 -17.07
CA THR A 126 -2.30 20.88 -17.73
C THR A 126 -1.47 21.21 -18.96
N ALA A 127 -1.83 22.28 -19.68
CA ALA A 127 -1.09 22.70 -20.87
C ALA A 127 0.37 23.06 -20.58
N SER A 128 0.70 23.50 -19.36
CA SER A 128 2.02 24.01 -19.00
C SER A 128 2.59 23.45 -17.69
N GLY A 129 1.95 22.46 -17.07
CA GLY A 129 2.38 21.92 -15.78
C GLY A 129 1.40 20.89 -15.24
N ILE A 130 1.09 21.00 -13.95
CA ILE A 130 0.18 20.11 -13.23
C ILE A 130 -0.89 20.86 -12.46
N SER A 131 -2.01 20.19 -12.21
CA SER A 131 -3.03 20.56 -11.23
C SER A 131 -3.14 19.44 -10.20
N VAL A 132 -3.28 19.81 -8.93
CA VAL A 132 -3.26 18.85 -7.81
C VAL A 132 -4.56 18.89 -7.02
N VAL A 133 -5.14 17.71 -6.80
CA VAL A 133 -6.14 17.48 -5.75
C VAL A 133 -5.48 16.70 -4.63
N HIS A 134 -5.51 17.25 -3.44
CA HIS A 134 -4.98 16.61 -2.25
C HIS A 134 -6.04 15.74 -1.57
N TYR A 135 -5.63 14.57 -1.09
CA TYR A 135 -6.41 13.71 -0.19
C TYR A 135 -5.91 13.91 1.24
N ASP A 136 -6.67 14.68 2.04
CA ASP A 136 -6.41 14.80 3.49
C ASP A 136 -6.87 13.52 4.18
N ILE A 137 -5.94 12.61 4.49
CA ILE A 137 -6.23 11.27 5.04
C ILE A 137 -6.36 11.36 6.56
N PHE A 138 -7.26 12.22 7.00
CA PHE A 138 -7.52 12.58 8.39
C PHE A 138 -8.98 12.32 8.79
N SER A 139 -9.19 11.98 10.06
CA SER A 139 -10.51 11.89 10.69
C SER A 139 -10.71 13.11 11.59
N GLY A 140 -11.78 13.85 11.33
CA GLY A 140 -12.14 15.04 12.11
C GLY A 140 -12.59 14.79 13.54
N PRO A 141 -12.74 15.86 14.35
CA PRO A 141 -13.35 15.78 15.66
C PRO A 141 -14.70 15.06 15.64
N GLY A 142 -14.91 14.17 16.60
CA GLY A 142 -16.15 13.39 16.78
C GLY A 142 -16.40 12.29 15.74
N MET A 143 -15.49 12.06 14.78
CA MET A 143 -15.65 10.98 13.78
C MET A 143 -15.35 9.59 14.33
N VAL A 144 -14.49 9.52 15.33
CA VAL A 144 -14.12 8.29 16.03
C VAL A 144 -14.51 8.46 17.51
N PRO A 145 -15.39 7.62 18.05
CA PRO A 145 -15.91 7.80 19.42
C PRO A 145 -14.84 7.90 20.50
N PHE A 146 -13.75 7.16 20.37
CA PHE A 146 -12.66 7.13 21.35
C PHE A 146 -11.56 8.17 21.07
N GLU A 147 -11.67 8.92 19.97
CA GLU A 147 -10.69 9.90 19.51
C GLU A 147 -11.38 11.21 19.13
N MET A 148 -12.08 11.78 20.11
CA MET A 148 -13.03 12.89 19.90
C MET A 148 -12.40 14.16 19.29
N LYS A 149 -11.08 14.34 19.39
CA LYS A 149 -10.38 15.51 18.83
C LYS A 149 -9.97 15.33 17.35
N GLY A 150 -10.21 14.16 16.78
CA GLY A 150 -9.71 13.76 15.46
C GLY A 150 -8.46 12.91 15.58
N ARG A 151 -7.92 12.44 14.46
CA ARG A 151 -6.59 11.81 14.33
C ARG A 151 -6.25 11.63 12.85
N GLU A 152 -4.97 11.48 12.56
CA GLU A 152 -4.55 11.00 11.25
C GLU A 152 -5.05 9.57 11.02
N LYS A 153 -5.55 9.26 9.84
CA LYS A 153 -5.88 7.87 9.49
C LYS A 153 -4.61 7.14 9.06
N LEU A 154 -3.89 7.70 8.09
CA LEU A 154 -2.77 7.07 7.41
C LEU A 154 -1.75 8.15 7.06
N CYS A 155 -0.47 7.97 7.37
CA CYS A 155 0.54 8.98 7.01
C CYS A 155 1.40 8.57 5.80
N THR A 156 1.90 7.33 5.81
CA THR A 156 2.89 6.87 4.84
C THR A 156 2.24 5.96 3.82
N ILE A 157 2.05 6.42 2.59
CA ILE A 157 1.31 5.70 1.56
C ILE A 157 2.25 4.81 0.76
N TYR A 158 2.43 3.57 1.21
CA TYR A 158 3.31 2.58 0.58
C TYR A 158 2.81 2.11 -0.78
N ARG A 159 1.49 2.01 -0.96
CA ARG A 159 0.90 1.49 -2.17
C ARG A 159 -0.38 2.22 -2.55
N LEU A 160 -0.50 2.47 -3.85
CA LEU A 160 -1.70 2.99 -4.49
C LEU A 160 -2.20 2.01 -5.54
N VAL A 161 -3.52 1.82 -5.60
CA VAL A 161 -4.20 1.09 -6.69
C VAL A 161 -5.49 1.81 -7.06
N TRP A 162 -5.60 2.22 -8.32
CA TRP A 162 -6.78 2.90 -8.85
C TRP A 162 -7.77 1.87 -9.40
N ASP A 163 -8.98 1.84 -8.84
CA ASP A 163 -10.11 1.10 -9.38
C ASP A 163 -10.95 2.01 -10.26
N LYS A 164 -10.69 1.94 -11.57
CA LYS A 164 -11.43 2.68 -12.59
C LYS A 164 -12.92 2.37 -12.58
N GLN A 165 -13.31 1.12 -12.34
CA GLN A 165 -14.71 0.71 -12.45
C GLN A 165 -15.55 1.21 -11.28
N LYS A 166 -14.93 1.32 -10.09
CA LYS A 166 -15.59 1.83 -8.89
C LYS A 166 -15.34 3.32 -8.65
N SER A 167 -14.51 3.97 -9.46
CA SER A 167 -14.03 5.34 -9.24
C SER A 167 -13.39 5.52 -7.86
N LEU A 168 -12.59 4.53 -7.44
CA LEU A 168 -11.90 4.55 -6.14
C LEU A 168 -10.39 4.55 -6.31
N ILE A 169 -9.70 5.17 -5.37
CA ILE A 169 -8.24 5.04 -5.18
C ILE A 169 -8.00 4.41 -3.82
N TRP A 170 -7.23 3.32 -3.80
CA TRP A 170 -6.91 2.59 -2.57
C TRP A 170 -5.52 2.94 -2.06
N PHE A 171 -5.43 3.15 -0.75
CA PHE A 171 -4.22 3.50 -0.03
C PHE A 171 -3.81 2.35 0.87
N GLY A 172 -2.71 1.66 0.58
CA GLY A 172 -2.01 0.77 1.52
C GLY A 172 -0.91 1.57 2.22
N SER A 173 -0.89 1.56 3.55
CA SER A 173 -0.13 2.53 4.33
C SER A 173 0.55 1.95 5.59
N ASN A 174 1.03 2.81 6.50
CA ASN A 174 1.84 2.46 7.66
C ASN A 174 1.09 1.63 8.69
N HIS A 175 -0.10 2.04 9.14
CA HIS A 175 -0.88 1.27 10.12
C HIS A 175 -2.08 0.54 9.52
N GLY A 176 -2.58 1.01 8.37
CA GLY A 176 -3.81 0.50 7.77
C GLY A 176 -3.96 0.75 6.29
N PHE A 177 -5.20 0.60 5.82
CA PHE A 177 -5.59 0.96 4.47
C PHE A 177 -6.92 1.72 4.43
N ALA A 178 -7.13 2.53 3.40
CA ALA A 178 -8.38 3.27 3.19
C ALA A 178 -8.67 3.40 1.69
N ALA A 179 -9.86 3.90 1.35
CA ALA A 179 -10.23 4.25 -0.01
C ALA A 179 -10.65 5.72 -0.10
N GLY A 180 -10.26 6.37 -1.18
CA GLY A 180 -10.75 7.69 -1.56
C GLY A 180 -11.53 7.65 -2.87
N GLN A 181 -12.36 8.66 -3.09
CA GLN A 181 -12.99 8.88 -4.39
C GLN A 181 -11.93 9.31 -5.41
N ALA A 182 -11.80 8.58 -6.52
CA ALA A 182 -10.79 8.86 -7.53
C ALA A 182 -11.01 10.19 -8.25
N ASP A 183 -12.27 10.63 -8.35
CA ASP A 183 -12.73 11.88 -8.97
C ASP A 183 -12.93 13.02 -7.97
N ALA A 184 -12.44 12.87 -6.74
CA ALA A 184 -12.51 13.87 -5.68
C ALA A 184 -12.05 15.29 -6.10
N VAL A 185 -12.54 16.28 -5.36
CA VAL A 185 -12.19 17.71 -5.47
C VAL A 185 -11.54 18.20 -4.18
N ASN A 186 -10.73 19.25 -4.23
CA ASN A 186 -10.10 19.82 -3.04
C ASN A 186 -11.13 20.33 -2.03
N VAL A 187 -10.98 19.90 -0.77
CA VAL A 187 -11.86 20.29 0.34
C VAL A 187 -11.05 20.63 1.60
N PRO A 188 -10.15 21.64 1.55
CA PRO A 188 -9.18 21.92 2.62
C PRO A 188 -9.82 22.26 3.97
N THR A 189 -11.08 22.71 3.96
CA THR A 189 -11.85 23.06 5.17
C THR A 189 -12.77 21.94 5.66
N CYS A 190 -12.72 20.74 5.05
CA CYS A 190 -13.58 19.63 5.45
C CYS A 190 -13.25 19.10 6.85
N ASN A 191 -11.99 19.27 7.29
CA ASN A 191 -11.52 18.83 8.60
C ASN A 191 -11.83 17.35 8.87
N GLY A 192 -11.68 16.48 7.87
CA GLY A 192 -11.95 15.05 7.99
C GLY A 192 -13.39 14.68 8.37
N ILE A 193 -14.38 15.56 8.19
CA ILE A 193 -15.79 15.27 8.51
C ILE A 193 -16.42 14.39 7.42
N ARG A 194 -17.14 13.34 7.86
CA ARG A 194 -17.64 12.26 6.99
C ARG A 194 -18.50 12.73 5.80
N SER A 195 -19.27 13.80 5.95
CA SER A 195 -20.17 14.29 4.88
C SER A 195 -19.44 14.98 3.72
N CYS A 196 -18.18 15.38 3.91
CA CYS A 196 -17.38 16.05 2.88
C CYS A 196 -16.04 15.37 2.60
N SER A 197 -15.59 14.45 3.45
CA SER A 197 -14.26 13.84 3.32
C SER A 197 -14.18 13.01 2.04
N GLN A 198 -13.07 13.17 1.33
CA GLN A 198 -12.82 12.43 0.10
C GLN A 198 -12.44 10.97 0.37
N VAL A 199 -12.03 10.67 1.61
CA VAL A 199 -11.45 9.40 2.02
C VAL A 199 -12.34 8.78 3.10
N SER A 200 -12.67 7.50 2.93
CA SER A 200 -13.38 6.72 3.93
C SER A 200 -12.61 6.70 5.27
N GLU A 201 -13.20 6.11 6.30
CA GLU A 201 -12.36 5.64 7.40
C GLU A 201 -11.34 4.60 6.88
N HIS A 202 -10.34 4.31 7.70
CA HIS A 202 -9.35 3.27 7.42
C HIS A 202 -9.71 1.95 8.12
N SER A 203 -9.12 0.83 7.65
CA SER A 203 -9.31 -0.48 8.24
C SER A 203 -8.03 -1.31 8.37
N HIS A 204 -8.07 -2.31 9.26
CA HIS A 204 -6.93 -3.17 9.63
C HIS A 204 -7.37 -4.63 9.81
N PRO A 205 -6.78 -5.61 9.10
CA PRO A 205 -6.78 -7.01 9.52
C PRO A 205 -5.84 -7.23 10.72
N ALA A 206 -5.93 -6.40 11.74
CA ALA A 206 -5.06 -6.41 12.90
C ALA A 206 -5.41 -7.55 13.87
N ILE A 207 -4.43 -7.97 14.67
CA ILE A 207 -4.64 -8.95 15.75
C ILE A 207 -4.31 -8.35 17.11
N ASN A 208 -4.85 -8.94 18.16
CA ASN A 208 -4.41 -8.62 19.52
C ASN A 208 -3.11 -9.37 19.81
N GLY A 209 -2.04 -8.63 20.15
CA GLY A 209 -0.71 -9.18 20.36
C GLY A 209 -0.04 -8.65 21.62
N CYS A 210 1.23 -9.03 21.79
CA CYS A 210 2.10 -8.51 22.84
C CYS A 210 3.30 -7.78 22.23
N SER A 211 3.72 -6.64 22.82
CA SER A 211 4.89 -5.89 22.37
C SER A 211 6.22 -6.51 22.81
N VAL A 212 6.17 -7.47 23.74
CA VAL A 212 7.34 -8.12 24.33
C VAL A 212 7.19 -9.64 24.25
N ASN A 213 8.32 -10.32 24.20
CA ASN A 213 8.38 -11.74 24.54
C ASN A 213 8.32 -11.83 26.07
N PHE A 214 7.37 -12.52 26.68
CA PHE A 214 7.28 -12.58 28.16
C PHE A 214 7.37 -13.99 28.77
N ASP A 215 7.71 -13.92 30.06
CA ASP A 215 8.04 -14.86 31.12
C ASP A 215 7.44 -16.28 31.08
N TYR A 216 8.33 -17.24 31.31
CA TYR A 216 8.16 -18.69 31.34
C TYR A 216 7.29 -19.20 32.50
N ALA A 217 6.91 -18.37 33.48
CA ALA A 217 6.13 -18.79 34.64
C ALA A 217 4.61 -18.56 34.53
N ALA A 218 4.15 -17.53 33.80
CA ALA A 218 2.73 -17.11 33.78
C ALA A 218 2.00 -17.38 32.45
N GLY A 219 2.73 -17.51 31.34
CA GLY A 219 2.15 -17.84 30.02
C GLY A 219 1.19 -16.78 29.46
N SER A 220 1.32 -15.50 29.85
CA SER A 220 0.48 -14.39 29.40
C SER A 220 1.27 -13.10 29.10
N CYS A 221 0.72 -12.23 28.26
CA CYS A 221 1.28 -10.90 28.01
C CYS A 221 1.17 -10.02 29.28
N PRO A 222 2.21 -9.27 29.67
CA PRO A 222 2.13 -8.35 30.79
C PRO A 222 1.09 -7.25 30.55
N SER A 223 0.46 -6.81 31.63
CA SER A 223 -0.41 -5.64 31.58
C SER A 223 0.34 -4.41 31.11
N GLY A 224 -0.25 -3.66 30.17
CA GLY A 224 0.35 -2.50 29.52
C GLY A 224 1.33 -2.84 28.40
N LYS A 225 1.42 -4.12 28.00
CA LYS A 225 2.22 -4.58 26.85
C LYS A 225 1.36 -5.15 25.72
N GLU A 226 0.05 -5.11 25.88
CA GLU A 226 -0.90 -5.44 24.83
C GLU A 226 -0.77 -4.45 23.68
N ILE A 227 -0.78 -4.98 22.45
CA ILE A 227 -0.72 -4.17 21.24
C ILE A 227 -1.80 -4.61 20.27
N TRP A 228 -2.21 -3.67 19.43
CA TRP A 228 -2.89 -4.00 18.20
C TRP A 228 -1.85 -4.17 17.12
N ALA A 229 -1.55 -5.42 16.78
CA ALA A 229 -0.49 -5.72 15.83
C ALA A 229 -1.05 -5.66 14.40
N THR A 230 -0.58 -4.64 13.69
CA THR A 230 -0.83 -4.28 12.31
C THR A 230 0.36 -3.47 11.84
N ASP A 231 0.61 -3.34 10.55
CA ASP A 231 1.43 -2.31 9.92
C ASP A 231 1.71 -2.66 8.44
N TYR A 232 2.37 -1.77 7.71
CA TYR A 232 3.09 -2.03 6.45
C TYR A 232 2.24 -2.70 5.34
N TYR A 233 1.15 -2.04 4.94
CA TYR A 233 0.28 -2.52 3.86
C TYR A 233 0.88 -2.24 2.47
N TYR A 234 1.81 -3.10 2.05
CA TYR A 234 2.38 -3.09 0.70
C TYR A 234 1.58 -3.93 -0.30
N GLY A 235 0.92 -4.99 0.19
CA GLY A 235 0.09 -5.88 -0.61
C GLY A 235 -1.28 -5.25 -0.87
N VAL A 236 -1.47 -4.67 -2.05
CA VAL A 236 -2.77 -4.12 -2.46
C VAL A 236 -3.01 -4.52 -3.91
N ASP A 237 -4.15 -5.17 -4.17
CA ASP A 237 -4.62 -5.40 -5.53
C ASP A 237 -6.14 -5.55 -5.61
N ILE A 238 -6.70 -5.22 -6.77
CA ILE A 238 -8.14 -5.31 -7.02
C ILE A 238 -8.47 -6.74 -7.43
N ASP A 239 -9.47 -7.35 -6.80
CA ASP A 239 -10.04 -8.59 -7.31
C ASP A 239 -10.75 -8.33 -8.65
N PRO A 240 -10.27 -8.87 -9.79
CA PRO A 240 -10.80 -8.50 -11.11
C PRO A 240 -12.23 -9.01 -11.35
N ILE A 241 -12.72 -9.93 -10.51
CA ILE A 241 -14.08 -10.49 -10.58
C ILE A 241 -15.06 -9.63 -9.79
N SER A 242 -14.80 -9.44 -8.49
CA SER A 242 -15.75 -8.80 -7.59
C SER A 242 -15.53 -7.30 -7.41
N HIS A 243 -14.32 -6.80 -7.65
CA HIS A 243 -13.83 -5.49 -7.20
C HIS A 243 -13.76 -5.33 -5.68
N ASP A 244 -13.74 -6.44 -4.93
CA ASP A 244 -13.25 -6.43 -3.56
C ASP A 244 -11.72 -6.26 -3.56
N MET A 245 -11.17 -5.85 -2.43
CA MET A 245 -9.75 -5.52 -2.35
C MET A 245 -8.97 -6.57 -1.60
N TRP A 246 -7.92 -7.09 -2.23
CA TRP A 246 -6.91 -7.87 -1.54
C TRP A 246 -5.96 -6.92 -0.80
N MET A 247 -5.88 -7.05 0.51
CA MET A 247 -5.05 -6.22 1.38
C MET A 247 -4.15 -7.11 2.24
N GLY A 248 -2.84 -6.90 2.17
CA GLY A 248 -1.84 -7.63 2.94
C GLY A 248 -0.85 -6.69 3.61
N GLY A 249 -0.73 -6.82 4.92
CA GLY A 249 0.20 -6.07 5.77
C GLY A 249 1.35 -6.92 6.31
N SER A 250 2.00 -6.40 7.35
CA SER A 250 3.05 -7.11 8.09
C SER A 250 2.53 -8.31 8.83
N VAL A 251 1.32 -8.24 9.37
CA VAL A 251 0.78 -9.27 10.27
C VAL A 251 -0.20 -10.19 9.57
N ARG A 252 -1.19 -9.65 8.82
CA ARG A 252 -2.26 -10.44 8.19
C ARG A 252 -2.66 -9.94 6.82
N THR A 253 -3.38 -10.81 6.13
CA THR A 253 -4.02 -10.56 4.85
C THR A 253 -5.55 -10.64 4.97
N THR A 254 -6.28 -9.88 4.15
CA THR A 254 -7.73 -9.97 4.03
C THR A 254 -8.18 -9.70 2.60
N LYS A 255 -9.38 -10.19 2.24
CA LYS A 255 -10.14 -9.69 1.11
C LYS A 255 -11.24 -8.78 1.63
N PHE A 256 -11.00 -7.47 1.57
CA PHE A 256 -11.90 -6.44 2.05
C PHE A 256 -13.12 -6.31 1.11
N ARG A 257 -14.30 -6.69 1.61
CA ARG A 257 -15.50 -7.00 0.82
C ARG A 257 -16.32 -5.78 0.41
N ILE A 258 -15.67 -4.67 0.07
CA ILE A 258 -16.32 -3.40 -0.22
C ILE A 258 -17.30 -3.46 -1.38
N ALA A 259 -16.97 -4.17 -2.47
CA ALA A 259 -17.85 -4.24 -3.64
C ALA A 259 -18.96 -5.27 -3.45
N THR A 260 -18.64 -6.42 -2.84
CA THR A 260 -19.63 -7.42 -2.40
C THR A 260 -20.69 -6.80 -1.48
N LEU A 261 -20.27 -5.87 -0.61
CA LEU A 261 -21.14 -5.13 0.30
C LEU A 261 -21.65 -3.81 -0.29
N ARG A 262 -21.62 -3.65 -1.61
CA ARG A 262 -22.22 -2.52 -2.35
C ARG A 262 -21.71 -1.14 -1.92
N GLY A 263 -20.43 -1.06 -1.55
CA GLY A 263 -19.78 0.17 -1.11
C GLY A 263 -19.98 0.50 0.37
N ASP A 264 -20.64 -0.36 1.15
CA ASP A 264 -20.75 -0.17 2.60
C ASP A 264 -19.40 -0.43 3.30
N PHE A 265 -18.63 0.65 3.47
CA PHE A 265 -17.34 0.61 4.12
C PHE A 265 -17.42 0.12 5.57
N PHE A 266 -18.40 0.55 6.35
CA PHE A 266 -18.45 0.23 7.79
C PHE A 266 -18.85 -1.22 8.04
N THR A 267 -19.70 -1.78 7.18
CA THR A 267 -19.96 -3.23 7.22
C THR A 267 -18.73 -4.01 6.82
N ALA A 268 -18.02 -3.62 5.74
CA ALA A 268 -16.79 -4.27 5.32
C ALA A 268 -15.69 -4.20 6.39
N GLN A 269 -15.54 -3.02 7.01
CA GLN A 269 -14.67 -2.80 8.15
C GLN A 269 -15.06 -3.71 9.31
N GLY A 270 -16.34 -3.76 9.67
CA GLY A 270 -16.85 -4.66 10.71
C GLY A 270 -16.49 -6.12 10.41
N GLU A 271 -16.62 -6.60 9.18
CA GLU A 271 -16.23 -7.97 8.84
C GLU A 271 -14.72 -8.24 8.88
N THR A 272 -13.88 -7.22 8.73
CA THR A 272 -12.42 -7.36 8.80
C THR A 272 -11.90 -7.18 10.22
N GLU A 273 -12.45 -6.22 10.97
CA GLU A 273 -11.96 -5.80 12.29
C GLU A 273 -12.76 -6.38 13.45
N ALA A 274 -13.97 -6.92 13.24
CA ALA A 274 -14.85 -7.29 14.34
C ALA A 274 -14.16 -8.24 15.31
N GLY A 275 -13.84 -7.65 16.45
CA GLY A 275 -13.51 -8.30 17.69
C GLY A 275 -12.07 -8.81 17.80
N PRO A 276 -11.72 -9.15 19.06
CA PRO A 276 -12.71 -9.43 20.13
C PRO A 276 -13.08 -8.28 21.05
N TRP A 277 -14.37 -8.21 21.34
CA TRP A 277 -14.91 -7.69 22.60
C TRP A 277 -15.26 -8.89 23.48
N VAL A 278 -15.15 -8.76 24.81
CA VAL A 278 -15.45 -9.85 25.75
C VAL A 278 -16.92 -10.30 25.58
N GLY A 279 -17.14 -11.58 25.27
CA GLY A 279 -18.47 -12.21 25.20
C GLY A 279 -19.00 -12.57 23.80
N SER A 280 -18.25 -12.34 22.73
CA SER A 280 -18.63 -12.78 21.37
C SER A 280 -18.26 -14.25 21.08
N ALA A 281 -19.00 -14.91 20.18
CA ALA A 281 -18.66 -16.16 19.48
C ALA A 281 -17.23 -16.09 18.85
N PRO A 282 -16.62 -17.18 18.31
CA PRO A 282 -15.34 -17.10 17.60
C PRO A 282 -15.37 -15.87 16.68
N PRO A 283 -14.42 -14.93 16.83
CA PRO A 283 -14.63 -13.54 16.44
C PRO A 283 -15.02 -13.43 14.96
N ALA A 284 -16.06 -12.66 14.66
CA ALA A 284 -16.61 -12.55 13.31
C ALA A 284 -15.55 -12.13 12.27
N GLY A 285 -14.51 -11.40 12.68
CA GLY A 285 -13.40 -11.00 11.81
C GLY A 285 -12.29 -12.03 11.59
N ILE A 286 -12.08 -13.00 12.49
CA ILE A 286 -10.96 -13.97 12.35
C ILE A 286 -11.04 -14.78 11.05
N PRO A 287 -12.18 -15.30 10.61
CA PRO A 287 -12.27 -15.99 9.31
C PRO A 287 -11.91 -15.12 8.10
N ARG A 288 -11.83 -13.80 8.28
CA ARG A 288 -11.51 -12.81 7.24
C ARG A 288 -10.09 -12.22 7.38
N ARG A 289 -9.36 -12.54 8.45
CA ARG A 289 -7.97 -12.15 8.66
C ARG A 289 -7.10 -13.40 8.59
N TRP A 290 -6.40 -13.54 7.48
CA TRP A 290 -5.65 -14.74 7.17
C TRP A 290 -4.21 -14.60 7.62
N ASP A 291 -3.77 -15.62 8.35
CA ASP A 291 -2.39 -15.90 8.71
C ASP A 291 -1.81 -16.80 7.61
N LEU A 292 -1.08 -16.19 6.67
CA LEU A 292 -0.64 -16.86 5.45
C LEU A 292 0.64 -17.68 5.67
N TRP A 293 1.46 -17.25 6.62
CA TRP A 293 2.60 -18.00 7.14
C TRP A 293 2.37 -18.31 8.62
N PRO A 294 1.83 -19.50 8.93
CA PRO A 294 1.24 -19.78 10.23
C PRO A 294 2.12 -19.45 11.43
N ASP A 295 1.53 -18.73 12.38
CA ASP A 295 2.08 -18.52 13.71
C ASP A 295 2.26 -19.85 14.48
N GLN A 296 3.16 -19.87 15.46
CA GLN A 296 3.26 -20.96 16.43
C GLN A 296 1.98 -21.06 17.28
N VAL A 297 1.34 -19.93 17.55
CA VAL A 297 0.12 -19.81 18.33
C VAL A 297 -0.88 -18.96 17.53
N GLY A 298 -2.00 -19.57 17.12
CA GLY A 298 -3.06 -18.83 16.43
C GLY A 298 -3.74 -17.80 17.33
N GLU A 299 -4.39 -16.80 16.71
CA GLU A 299 -5.08 -15.69 17.40
C GLU A 299 -6.17 -16.17 18.38
N TRP A 300 -6.80 -17.31 18.10
CA TRP A 300 -7.90 -17.87 18.90
C TRP A 300 -7.55 -19.23 19.52
N ASP A 301 -7.78 -19.36 20.82
CA ASP A 301 -7.75 -20.63 21.53
C ASP A 301 -9.18 -21.17 21.68
N ALA A 302 -9.52 -22.12 20.80
CA ALA A 302 -10.85 -22.76 20.81
C ALA A 302 -11.10 -23.63 22.06
N ILE A 303 -10.04 -24.14 22.70
CA ILE A 303 -10.17 -25.00 23.89
C ILE A 303 -10.49 -24.15 25.12
N ARG A 304 -9.78 -23.02 25.27
CA ARG A 304 -9.98 -22.08 26.38
C ARG A 304 -11.05 -21.03 26.08
N ASN A 305 -11.60 -21.03 24.87
CA ASN A 305 -12.60 -20.08 24.37
C ASN A 305 -12.17 -18.61 24.61
N ARG A 306 -10.93 -18.28 24.25
CA ARG A 306 -10.33 -16.96 24.48
C ARG A 306 -9.33 -16.59 23.39
N LEU A 307 -9.00 -15.30 23.32
CA LEU A 307 -7.87 -14.81 22.53
C LEU A 307 -6.53 -15.26 23.08
N ASN A 308 -5.58 -15.45 22.17
CA ASN A 308 -4.16 -15.42 22.46
C ASN A 308 -3.62 -14.03 22.12
N LEU A 309 -2.95 -13.40 23.08
CA LEU A 309 -2.11 -12.23 22.83
C LEU A 309 -0.78 -12.73 22.28
N VAL A 310 -0.72 -12.96 20.97
CA VAL A 310 0.42 -13.61 20.31
C VAL A 310 1.69 -12.79 20.53
N MET A 311 2.70 -13.43 21.12
CA MET A 311 3.98 -12.79 21.42
C MET A 311 4.87 -12.72 20.16
N PRO A 312 5.85 -11.81 20.09
CA PRO A 312 6.72 -11.68 18.92
C PRO A 312 7.47 -12.97 18.56
N ASN A 313 7.89 -13.77 19.54
CA ASN A 313 8.55 -15.06 19.30
C ASN A 313 7.59 -16.21 18.94
N GLN A 314 6.28 -16.01 19.08
CA GLN A 314 5.23 -16.98 18.74
C GLN A 314 4.60 -16.70 17.38
N ARG A 315 4.88 -15.54 16.78
CA ARG A 315 4.37 -15.18 15.48
C ARG A 315 5.36 -15.42 14.36
N VAL A 316 4.84 -15.63 13.17
CA VAL A 316 5.56 -15.46 11.92
C VAL A 316 4.84 -14.36 11.16
N ASP A 317 5.33 -13.12 11.28
CA ASP A 317 4.76 -12.01 10.52
C ASP A 317 4.78 -12.35 9.01
N ASP A 318 3.61 -12.22 8.37
CA ASP A 318 3.41 -12.45 6.94
C ASP A 318 4.37 -11.60 6.10
N LEU A 319 4.59 -10.34 6.52
CA LEU A 319 5.42 -9.35 5.85
C LEU A 319 5.08 -9.24 4.36
N VAL A 320 3.79 -9.17 4.04
CA VAL A 320 3.30 -9.12 2.65
C VAL A 320 3.91 -7.92 1.94
N SER A 321 4.49 -8.18 0.78
CA SER A 321 5.19 -7.18 -0.03
C SER A 321 4.47 -6.82 -1.32
N ALA A 322 3.67 -7.73 -1.87
CA ALA A 322 2.82 -7.49 -3.02
C ALA A 322 1.74 -8.57 -3.12
N ILE A 323 0.63 -8.20 -3.76
CA ILE A 323 -0.44 -9.11 -4.15
C ILE A 323 -0.65 -8.94 -5.67
N ALA A 324 -0.93 -10.04 -6.34
CA ALA A 324 -1.34 -10.06 -7.75
C ALA A 324 -2.58 -10.96 -7.91
N ALA A 325 -3.75 -10.33 -8.01
CA ALA A 325 -5.04 -10.98 -8.12
C ALA A 325 -5.29 -11.51 -9.54
N ARG A 326 -5.90 -12.69 -9.63
CA ARG A 326 -6.14 -13.39 -10.90
C ARG A 326 -7.63 -13.42 -11.24
N ASP A 327 -7.91 -13.62 -12.52
CA ASP A 327 -9.24 -13.78 -13.10
C ASP A 327 -9.91 -15.13 -12.76
N ASP A 328 -9.19 -16.04 -12.12
CA ASP A 328 -9.70 -17.29 -11.54
C ASP A 328 -10.15 -17.14 -10.07
N GLY A 329 -10.08 -15.92 -9.51
CA GLY A 329 -10.47 -15.62 -8.13
C GLY A 329 -9.41 -15.98 -7.09
N THR A 330 -8.25 -16.49 -7.50
CA THR A 330 -7.07 -16.68 -6.65
C THR A 330 -6.15 -15.46 -6.68
N ALA A 331 -5.23 -15.36 -5.73
CA ALA A 331 -4.23 -14.31 -5.69
C ALA A 331 -2.84 -14.87 -5.36
N TRP A 332 -1.82 -14.36 -6.06
CA TRP A 332 -0.44 -14.54 -5.64
C TRP A 332 -0.12 -13.53 -4.54
N VAL A 333 0.50 -14.00 -3.45
CA VAL A 333 0.93 -13.17 -2.32
C VAL A 333 2.41 -13.41 -2.08
N SER A 334 3.21 -12.35 -2.19
CA SER A 334 4.64 -12.39 -1.90
C SER A 334 4.95 -11.76 -0.56
N SER A 335 6.04 -12.20 0.06
CA SER A 335 6.55 -11.67 1.32
C SER A 335 7.95 -11.09 1.16
N PHE A 336 8.25 -10.04 1.94
CA PHE A 336 9.61 -9.52 2.08
C PHE A 336 10.59 -10.53 2.69
N LYS A 337 10.09 -11.62 3.28
CA LYS A 337 10.88 -12.62 4.01
C LYS A 337 10.54 -14.06 3.64
N ASN A 338 9.25 -14.38 3.55
CA ASN A 338 8.78 -15.75 3.70
C ASN A 338 8.58 -16.50 2.37
N GLY A 339 8.57 -15.82 1.23
CA GLY A 339 8.43 -16.46 -0.09
C GLY A 339 7.21 -16.00 -0.89
N LEU A 340 6.69 -16.91 -1.72
CA LEU A 340 5.57 -16.67 -2.64
C LEU A 340 4.56 -17.81 -2.52
N ILE A 341 3.31 -17.47 -2.20
CA ILE A 341 2.21 -18.43 -2.15
C ILE A 341 1.06 -17.98 -3.05
N ARG A 342 0.20 -18.93 -3.44
CA ARG A 342 -1.09 -18.61 -4.05
C ARG A 342 -2.20 -19.00 -3.09
N ILE A 343 -3.21 -18.13 -2.99
CA ILE A 343 -4.37 -18.32 -2.12
C ILE A 343 -5.68 -18.26 -2.89
N ASP A 344 -6.71 -18.95 -2.41
CA ASP A 344 -8.08 -18.82 -2.92
C ASP A 344 -8.83 -17.61 -2.32
N SER A 345 -10.06 -17.38 -2.78
CA SER A 345 -10.94 -16.29 -2.31
C SER A 345 -11.29 -16.32 -0.82
N SER A 346 -10.99 -17.44 -0.14
CA SER A 346 -11.23 -17.65 1.29
C SER A 346 -9.93 -17.63 2.10
N GLY A 347 -8.80 -17.33 1.48
CA GLY A 347 -7.49 -17.25 2.13
C GLY A 347 -6.75 -18.57 2.27
N ASN A 348 -7.28 -19.68 1.71
CA ASN A 348 -6.59 -20.95 1.81
C ASN A 348 -5.39 -20.98 0.87
N ARG A 349 -4.23 -21.41 1.37
CA ARG A 349 -3.04 -21.64 0.55
C ARG A 349 -3.27 -22.82 -0.39
N VAL A 350 -3.29 -22.54 -1.69
CA VAL A 350 -3.43 -23.56 -2.75
C VAL A 350 -2.08 -23.95 -3.35
N GLU A 351 -1.05 -23.12 -3.19
CA GLU A 351 0.26 -23.35 -3.81
C GLU A 351 1.38 -22.63 -3.05
N ASP A 352 2.58 -23.22 -3.05
CA ASP A 352 3.83 -22.55 -2.68
C ASP A 352 4.76 -22.54 -3.89
N ALA A 353 5.21 -21.35 -4.25
CA ALA A 353 6.07 -21.10 -5.39
C ALA A 353 7.47 -20.66 -5.00
N THR A 354 7.81 -20.69 -3.71
CA THR A 354 9.04 -20.12 -3.18
C THR A 354 10.27 -20.72 -3.87
N ASP A 355 10.29 -22.04 -4.08
CA ASP A 355 11.41 -22.75 -4.72
C ASP A 355 11.59 -22.43 -6.22
N ARG A 356 10.59 -21.81 -6.86
CA ARG A 356 10.70 -21.36 -8.26
C ARG A 356 11.35 -19.97 -8.39
N MET A 357 11.51 -19.25 -7.29
CA MET A 357 12.11 -17.92 -7.27
C MET A 357 13.64 -17.97 -7.25
N ALA A 358 14.27 -16.84 -7.56
CA ALA A 358 15.69 -16.66 -7.30
C ALA A 358 16.00 -16.50 -5.79
N SER A 359 15.06 -15.94 -5.02
CA SER A 359 15.16 -15.70 -3.58
C SER A 359 13.77 -15.75 -2.95
N PRO A 360 13.62 -16.16 -1.68
CA PRO A 360 12.35 -16.08 -0.97
C PRO A 360 11.98 -14.63 -0.57
N LYS A 361 12.91 -13.67 -0.69
CA LYS A 361 12.69 -12.27 -0.30
C LYS A 361 12.23 -11.47 -1.51
N ILE A 362 10.93 -11.27 -1.64
CA ILE A 362 10.29 -10.69 -2.83
C ILE A 362 9.68 -9.34 -2.44
N SER A 363 9.71 -8.36 -3.34
CA SER A 363 9.24 -6.98 -3.09
C SER A 363 8.19 -6.47 -4.07
N SER A 364 7.99 -7.13 -5.20
CA SER A 364 7.02 -6.69 -6.20
C SER A 364 6.55 -7.86 -7.06
N LEU A 365 5.30 -7.78 -7.52
CA LEU A 365 4.67 -8.75 -8.40
C LEU A 365 3.96 -8.05 -9.57
N ALA A 366 3.93 -8.72 -10.72
CA ALA A 366 3.07 -8.38 -11.85
C ALA A 366 2.65 -9.63 -12.62
N LEU A 367 1.34 -9.79 -12.82
CA LEU A 367 0.83 -10.76 -13.79
C LEU A 367 1.13 -10.29 -15.20
N ASP A 368 1.44 -11.25 -16.05
CA ASP A 368 1.61 -11.04 -17.47
C ASP A 368 0.34 -11.47 -18.24
N VAL A 369 0.21 -11.00 -19.48
CA VAL A 369 -0.93 -11.31 -20.36
C VAL A 369 -0.99 -12.78 -20.77
N ASP A 370 0.11 -13.52 -20.63
CA ASP A 370 0.18 -14.96 -20.86
C ASP A 370 -0.06 -15.80 -19.60
N GLY A 371 -0.46 -15.16 -18.49
CA GLY A 371 -0.75 -15.80 -17.21
C GLY A 371 0.48 -16.11 -16.35
N SER A 372 1.68 -15.85 -16.85
CA SER A 372 2.93 -15.92 -16.08
C SER A 372 3.00 -14.82 -15.03
N LEU A 373 3.85 -14.99 -14.02
CA LEU A 373 4.03 -14.03 -12.94
C LEU A 373 5.48 -13.55 -12.90
N TRP A 374 5.67 -12.24 -13.00
CA TRP A 374 6.93 -11.59 -12.70
C TRP A 374 7.03 -11.26 -11.22
N ALA A 375 8.21 -11.47 -10.66
CA ALA A 375 8.52 -11.21 -9.27
C ALA A 375 9.87 -10.50 -9.14
N GLY A 376 9.87 -9.33 -8.51
CA GLY A 376 11.08 -8.58 -8.19
C GLY A 376 11.64 -8.96 -6.82
N MET A 377 12.95 -9.18 -6.74
CA MET A 377 13.58 -9.52 -5.47
C MET A 377 13.82 -8.28 -4.61
N LYS A 378 13.66 -8.45 -3.29
CA LYS A 378 13.86 -7.39 -2.30
C LYS A 378 15.30 -6.88 -2.30
N TRP A 379 16.27 -7.79 -2.47
CA TRP A 379 17.69 -7.53 -2.59
C TRP A 379 18.33 -8.68 -3.35
N ALA A 380 19.33 -8.39 -4.20
CA ALA A 380 20.07 -9.38 -4.99
C ALA A 380 19.21 -10.20 -5.96
N LEU A 381 19.87 -10.75 -6.98
CA LEU A 381 19.30 -11.73 -7.92
C LEU A 381 18.15 -11.22 -8.80
N GLY A 382 18.02 -9.90 -8.98
CA GLY A 382 17.17 -9.28 -10.00
C GLY A 382 15.69 -9.67 -9.93
N ILE A 383 15.16 -10.25 -11.03
CA ILE A 383 13.74 -10.64 -11.14
C ILE A 383 13.60 -12.10 -11.58
N SER A 384 12.51 -12.75 -11.18
CA SER A 384 12.08 -14.06 -11.67
C SER A 384 10.77 -13.93 -12.44
N ARG A 385 10.56 -14.81 -13.41
CA ARG A 385 9.28 -15.00 -14.11
C ARG A 385 8.90 -16.47 -14.04
N ILE A 386 7.74 -16.80 -13.48
CA ILE A 386 7.29 -18.19 -13.33
C ILE A 386 6.07 -18.48 -14.17
N ASN A 387 5.87 -19.77 -14.44
CA ASN A 387 4.77 -20.27 -15.27
C ASN A 387 4.79 -19.65 -16.67
N VAL A 388 5.98 -19.53 -17.28
CA VAL A 388 6.13 -19.05 -18.65
C VAL A 388 5.70 -20.16 -19.61
N PRO A 389 4.66 -19.96 -20.43
CA PRO A 389 4.23 -20.97 -21.38
C PRO A 389 5.29 -21.11 -22.50
N VAL A 390 5.66 -22.35 -22.79
CA VAL A 390 6.58 -22.72 -23.87
C VAL A 390 5.95 -23.87 -24.66
N THR A 391 5.71 -23.63 -25.95
CA THR A 391 5.20 -24.65 -26.87
C THR A 391 6.37 -25.43 -27.44
N ASP A 392 6.35 -26.75 -27.29
CA ASP A 392 7.37 -27.62 -27.87
C ASP A 392 7.09 -27.91 -29.36
N ALA A 393 8.00 -28.66 -30.01
CA ALA A 393 7.89 -29.01 -31.42
C ALA A 393 6.64 -29.86 -31.76
N THR A 394 5.98 -30.47 -30.77
CA THR A 394 4.75 -31.26 -30.95
C THR A 394 3.49 -30.41 -30.79
N GLY A 395 3.62 -29.14 -30.38
CA GLY A 395 2.50 -28.26 -30.07
C GLY A 395 2.01 -28.35 -28.63
N ALA A 396 2.64 -29.15 -27.76
CA ALA A 396 2.28 -29.22 -26.35
C ALA A 396 2.80 -28.00 -25.58
N VAL A 397 1.96 -27.44 -24.69
CA VAL A 397 2.33 -26.30 -23.84
C VAL A 397 2.91 -26.81 -22.53
N ASN A 398 4.17 -26.47 -22.27
CA ASN A 398 4.87 -26.69 -21.02
C ASN A 398 5.09 -25.35 -20.30
N TYR A 399 5.46 -25.39 -19.02
CA TYR A 399 5.72 -24.19 -18.23
C TYR A 399 7.13 -24.19 -17.67
N VAL A 400 7.84 -23.08 -17.85
CA VAL A 400 9.21 -22.90 -17.34
C VAL A 400 9.29 -21.69 -16.40
N ASN A 401 10.35 -21.67 -15.60
CA ASN A 401 10.69 -20.54 -14.74
C ASN A 401 11.99 -19.91 -15.25
N VAL A 402 12.01 -18.60 -15.37
CA VAL A 402 13.14 -17.83 -15.91
C VAL A 402 13.64 -16.86 -14.85
N LYS A 403 14.96 -16.71 -14.72
CA LYS A 403 15.61 -15.80 -13.78
C LYS A 403 16.44 -14.79 -14.58
N TYR A 404 16.25 -13.51 -14.31
CA TYR A 404 16.97 -12.40 -14.94
C TYR A 404 17.82 -11.73 -13.86
N GLN A 405 19.13 -11.94 -13.92
CA GLN A 405 20.05 -11.59 -12.84
C GLN A 405 21.18 -10.68 -13.37
N ALA A 406 22.41 -10.86 -12.89
CA ALA A 406 23.55 -10.02 -13.26
C ALA A 406 23.86 -10.08 -14.76
N GLU A 407 23.57 -11.20 -15.42
CA GLU A 407 23.74 -11.38 -16.86
C GLU A 407 22.76 -10.52 -17.66
N THR A 408 21.61 -10.17 -17.08
CA THR A 408 20.60 -9.31 -17.71
C THR A 408 20.77 -7.84 -17.34
N PHE A 409 21.00 -7.55 -16.06
CA PHE A 409 20.94 -6.19 -15.51
C PHE A 409 22.30 -5.58 -15.18
N GLY A 410 23.38 -6.36 -15.29
CA GLY A 410 24.65 -6.03 -14.67
C GLY A 410 24.59 -6.15 -13.14
N MET A 411 25.77 -6.16 -12.52
CA MET A 411 25.89 -6.45 -11.08
C MET A 411 25.19 -5.41 -10.19
N THR A 412 25.21 -4.13 -10.58
CA THR A 412 24.62 -3.04 -9.79
C THR A 412 23.11 -3.19 -9.67
N LEU A 413 22.40 -3.27 -10.80
CA LEU A 413 20.94 -3.35 -10.80
C LEU A 413 20.42 -4.71 -10.32
N ALA A 414 21.14 -5.80 -10.61
CA ALA A 414 20.77 -7.12 -10.08
C ALA A 414 20.85 -7.18 -8.54
N ASN A 415 21.64 -6.31 -7.90
CA ASN A 415 21.72 -6.20 -6.44
C ASN A 415 20.81 -5.14 -5.83
N ALA A 416 20.17 -4.30 -6.65
CA ALA A 416 19.24 -3.28 -6.19
C ALA A 416 17.85 -3.87 -5.89
N PRO A 417 17.16 -3.42 -4.82
CA PRO A 417 15.75 -3.67 -4.62
C PRO A 417 14.88 -3.35 -5.81
N VAL A 418 14.12 -4.35 -6.23
CA VAL A 418 13.12 -4.19 -7.27
C VAL A 418 11.81 -3.71 -6.64
N ALA A 419 11.67 -2.39 -6.55
CA ALA A 419 10.54 -1.73 -5.92
C ALA A 419 9.24 -1.88 -6.71
N ASN A 420 9.31 -2.06 -8.01
CA ASN A 420 8.12 -2.31 -8.82
C ASN A 420 8.46 -3.07 -10.10
N VAL A 421 7.53 -3.92 -10.53
CA VAL A 421 7.52 -4.55 -11.84
C VAL A 421 6.12 -4.31 -12.40
N ARG A 422 6.00 -3.83 -13.62
CA ARG A 422 4.71 -3.56 -14.25
C ARG A 422 4.78 -3.81 -15.76
N LEU A 423 3.74 -4.43 -16.29
CA LEU A 423 3.50 -4.35 -17.73
C LEU A 423 3.24 -2.89 -18.11
N GLY A 424 3.97 -2.43 -19.12
CA GLY A 424 3.70 -1.18 -19.80
C GLY A 424 2.63 -1.38 -20.87
N VAL A 425 2.00 -0.29 -21.28
CA VAL A 425 1.19 -0.28 -22.51
C VAL A 425 2.14 -0.54 -23.68
N PRO A 426 1.86 -1.54 -24.54
CA PRO A 426 2.59 -1.72 -25.77
C PRO A 426 2.52 -0.42 -26.59
N GLY A 427 3.68 0.16 -26.89
CA GLY A 427 3.81 1.21 -27.89
C GLY A 427 4.79 0.72 -28.96
N ASP A 428 4.92 1.44 -30.06
CA ASP A 428 5.95 1.20 -31.09
C ASP A 428 5.98 -0.21 -31.74
N GLY A 429 4.88 -0.96 -31.69
CA GLY A 429 4.74 -2.26 -32.35
C GLY A 429 5.38 -3.44 -31.60
N ALA A 430 5.96 -3.22 -30.42
CA ALA A 430 6.32 -4.31 -29.52
C ALA A 430 5.06 -5.01 -29.00
N THR A 431 5.09 -6.34 -28.89
CA THR A 431 4.01 -7.12 -28.26
C THR A 431 4.06 -7.02 -26.74
N ARG A 432 5.25 -6.84 -26.15
CA ARG A 432 5.42 -6.66 -24.69
C ARG A 432 6.39 -5.53 -24.34
N ARG A 433 6.01 -4.77 -23.31
CA ARG A 433 6.84 -3.78 -22.64
C ARG A 433 6.81 -4.05 -21.15
N MET A 434 7.97 -4.27 -20.53
CA MET A 434 8.09 -4.46 -19.09
C MET A 434 8.83 -3.28 -18.47
N LEU A 435 8.27 -2.73 -17.40
CA LEU A 435 8.85 -1.66 -16.60
C LEU A 435 9.37 -2.24 -15.29
N VAL A 436 10.63 -1.98 -14.98
CA VAL A 436 11.28 -2.42 -13.74
C VAL A 436 11.85 -1.20 -13.02
N GLY A 437 11.35 -0.94 -11.82
CA GLY A 437 11.84 0.13 -10.94
C GLY A 437 12.80 -0.42 -9.90
N PHE A 438 14.04 0.06 -9.92
CA PHE A 438 15.08 -0.22 -8.94
C PHE A 438 15.19 0.95 -7.97
N ARG A 439 14.90 0.72 -6.68
CA ARG A 439 14.98 1.77 -5.65
C ARG A 439 16.44 2.08 -5.36
N ALA A 440 16.80 3.34 -5.14
CA ALA A 440 18.16 3.75 -4.77
C ALA A 440 18.64 3.12 -3.44
N ASN A 441 19.96 3.03 -3.23
CA ASN A 441 20.58 2.68 -1.95
C ASN A 441 21.94 3.39 -1.82
N ASP A 442 22.60 3.22 -0.67
CA ASP A 442 23.98 3.68 -0.46
C ASP A 442 24.91 3.10 -1.53
N GLY A 443 25.38 3.96 -2.43
CA GLY A 443 26.29 3.60 -3.52
C GLY A 443 25.65 3.43 -4.90
N TYR A 444 24.33 3.57 -5.07
CA TYR A 444 23.72 3.62 -6.41
C TYR A 444 22.45 4.47 -6.48
N THR A 445 22.30 5.18 -7.61
CA THR A 445 21.08 5.93 -7.92
C THR A 445 19.98 4.97 -8.39
N GLY A 446 18.75 5.21 -7.96
CA GLY A 446 17.60 4.44 -8.44
C GLY A 446 17.47 4.52 -9.96
N ALA A 447 16.88 3.49 -10.56
CA ALA A 447 16.76 3.38 -12.01
C ALA A 447 15.38 2.86 -12.41
N VAL A 448 14.92 3.24 -13.60
CA VAL A 448 13.78 2.61 -14.26
C VAL A 448 14.27 2.01 -15.56
N ALA A 449 14.10 0.71 -15.72
CA ALA A 449 14.44 0.00 -16.93
C ALA A 449 13.18 -0.37 -17.71
N ILE A 450 13.26 -0.24 -19.04
CA ILE A 450 12.17 -0.51 -19.97
C ILE A 450 12.62 -1.62 -20.91
N TYR A 451 12.13 -2.82 -20.67
CA TYR A 451 12.43 -3.99 -21.50
C TYR A 451 11.35 -4.18 -22.55
N ARG A 452 11.77 -4.60 -23.74
CA ARG A 452 10.88 -4.88 -24.87
C ARG A 452 11.14 -6.32 -25.31
N GLY A 453 10.07 -7.04 -25.59
CA GLY A 453 10.16 -8.42 -26.02
C GLY A 453 8.95 -8.86 -26.83
N PRO A 454 9.07 -10.03 -27.50
CA PRO A 454 7.97 -10.70 -28.16
C PRO A 454 6.90 -11.19 -27.16
#